data_AF-A0A920UTW2-F1
#
_entry.id   AF-A0A920UTW2-F1
#
_cell.length_a   1.000
_cell.length_b   1.000
_cell.length_c   1.000
_cell.angle_alpha   90.00
_cell.angle_beta   90.00
_cell.angle_gamma   90.00
#
_symmetry.space_group_name_H-M   'P 1'
#
loop_
_entity.id
_entity.type
_entity.pdbx_description
1 polymer ?
#
loop_
_entity_poly.entity_id
_entity_poly.type
_entity_poly.pdbx_seq_one_letter_code
_entity_poly.pdbx_strand_id
1 'polypeptide(L)' 'MAADVIKKGSLALSPRGELFSKDNIKARLNMRDFLDTLRASGVETGGPSVLTDKDNKKFADSLDRILTQNDQFRQL' A
#
# COMPACT_ATOMS: atom_id res chain seq x y z
N MET A 1 -6.09 -6.20 -8.03
CA MET A 1 -4.87 -5.64 -7.43
C MET A 1 -5.13 -4.25 -6.86
N ALA A 2 -4.22 -3.67 -6.07
CA ALA A 2 -4.39 -2.32 -5.49
C ALA A 2 -4.68 -1.24 -6.56
N ALA A 3 -4.05 -1.32 -7.74
CA ALA A 3 -4.35 -0.40 -8.84
C ALA A 3 -5.80 -0.49 -9.34
N ASP A 4 -6.42 -1.67 -9.32
CA ASP A 4 -7.77 -1.86 -9.84
C ASP A 4 -8.83 -1.28 -8.91
N VAL A 5 -8.64 -1.43 -7.59
CA VAL A 5 -9.55 -0.84 -6.59
C VAL A 5 -9.44 0.69 -6.59
N ILE A 6 -8.24 1.24 -6.77
CA ILE A 6 -8.01 2.69 -6.92
C ILE A 6 -8.69 3.22 -8.19
N LYS A 7 -8.62 2.47 -9.31
CA LYS A 7 -9.34 2.84 -10.54
C LYS A 7 -10.85 2.89 -10.33
N LYS A 8 -11.40 2.02 -9.48
CA LYS A 8 -12.82 1.97 -9.10
C LYS A 8 -13.22 3.02 -8.04
N GLY A 9 -12.31 3.92 -7.66
CA GLY A 9 -12.58 4.97 -6.67
C GLY A 9 -12.45 4.52 -5.22
N SER A 10 -11.97 3.30 -4.96
CA SER A 10 -11.71 2.82 -3.61
C SER A 10 -10.32 3.21 -3.12
N LEU A 11 -10.15 3.29 -1.80
CA LEU A 11 -8.85 3.47 -1.17
C LEU A 11 -8.11 2.13 -1.06
N ALA A 12 -6.78 2.17 -1.07
CA ALA A 12 -5.93 1.01 -0.82
C ALA A 12 -4.78 1.40 0.12
N LEU A 13 -4.66 0.71 1.24
CA LEU A 13 -3.67 0.97 2.28
C LEU A 13 -2.64 -0.17 2.32
N SER A 14 -1.35 0.16 2.35
CA SER A 14 -0.27 -0.82 2.47
C SER A 14 -0.16 -1.33 3.92
N PRO A 15 0.41 -2.53 4.16
CA PRO A 15 0.71 -3.01 5.52
C PRO A 15 1.65 -2.10 6.32
N ARG A 16 2.34 -1.16 5.66
CA ARG A 16 3.22 -0.18 6.30
C ARG A 16 2.54 1.17 6.57
N GLY A 17 1.22 1.23 6.39
CA GLY A 17 0.42 2.43 6.58
C GLY A 17 0.53 3.46 5.46
N GLU A 18 0.97 3.06 4.27
CA GLU A 18 1.07 3.99 3.14
C GLU A 18 -0.20 3.91 2.30
N LEU A 19 -0.87 5.05 2.11
CA LEU A 19 -2.03 5.13 1.23
C LEU A 19 -1.57 5.16 -0.23
N PHE A 20 -2.13 4.25 -1.03
CA PHE A 20 -1.90 4.25 -2.46
C PHE A 20 -2.81 5.24 -3.17
N SER A 21 -2.26 5.89 -4.19
CA SER A 21 -2.94 6.84 -5.06
C SER A 21 -2.72 6.46 -6.52
N LYS A 22 -3.45 7.11 -7.43
CA LYS A 22 -3.24 6.93 -8.88
C LYS A 22 -1.82 7.31 -9.30
N ASP A 23 -1.22 8.26 -8.61
CA ASP A 23 0.10 8.81 -8.94
C ASP A 23 1.24 7.89 -8.47
N ASN A 24 1.05 7.19 -7.35
CA ASN A 24 2.12 6.37 -6.76
C ASN A 24 1.99 4.87 -7.09
N ILE A 25 0.80 4.36 -7.38
CA ILE A 25 0.58 2.91 -7.44
C ILE A 25 1.32 2.25 -8.60
N LYS A 26 1.42 2.92 -9.75
CA LYS A 26 2.13 2.38 -10.92
C LYS A 26 3.61 2.17 -10.64
N ALA A 27 4.27 3.19 -10.07
CA ALA A 27 5.70 3.10 -9.75
C ALA A 27 5.99 1.96 -8.76
N ARG A 28 5.12 1.76 -7.77
CA ARG A 28 5.26 0.66 -6.80
C ARG A 28 5.07 -0.71 -7.41
N LEU A 29 4.09 -0.88 -8.30
CA LEU A 29 3.89 -2.13 -9.02
C LEU A 29 5.09 -2.44 -9.93
N ASN A 30 5.59 -1.44 -10.67
CA ASN A 30 6.75 -1.62 -11.53
C ASN A 30 7.99 -2.06 -10.73
N MET A 31 8.24 -1.46 -9.56
CA MET A 31 9.36 -1.86 -8.72
C MET A 31 9.21 -3.29 -8.19
N ARG A 32 7.99 -3.68 -7.78
CA ARG A 32 7.71 -5.05 -7.36
C ARG A 32 7.97 -6.04 -8.49
N ASP A 33 7.44 -5.76 -9.67
CA ASP A 33 7.58 -6.65 -10.83
C ASP A 33 9.05 -6.76 -11.28
N PHE A 34 9.81 -5.66 -11.18
CA PHE A 34 11.25 -5.65 -11.40
C PHE A 34 12.03 -6.51 -10.39
N LEU A 35 11.77 -6.35 -9.10
CA LEU A 35 12.41 -7.15 -8.04
C LEU A 35 12.04 -8.64 -8.16
N ASP A 36 10.80 -8.95 -8.55
CA ASP A 36 10.36 -10.32 -8.80
C ASP A 36 11.09 -10.92 -10.01
N THR A 37 11.33 -10.13 -11.06
CA THR A 37 12.13 -10.55 -12.22
C THR A 37 13.58 -10.84 -11.83
N LEU A 38 14.20 -9.96 -11.04
CA LEU A 38 15.56 -10.18 -10.55
C LEU A 38 15.66 -11.45 -9.71
N ARG A 39 14.71 -11.67 -8.80
CA ARG A 39 14.65 -12.90 -8.01
C ARG A 39 14.51 -14.15 -8.89
N ALA A 40 13.66 -14.09 -9.92
CA ALA A 40 13.48 -15.19 -10.87
C ALA A 40 14.75 -15.48 -11.71
N SER A 41 15.60 -14.47 -11.93
CA SER A 41 16.88 -14.61 -12.65
C SER A 41 18.03 -15.15 -11.79
N GLY A 42 17.78 -15.48 -10.51
CA GLY A 42 18.79 -15.98 -9.59
C GLY A 42 19.64 -14.88 -8.95
N VAL A 43 19.25 -13.61 -9.10
CA VAL A 43 19.87 -12.50 -8.36
C VAL A 43 19.31 -12.48 -6.94
N GLU A 44 20.20 -12.58 -5.96
CA GLU A 44 19.87 -12.46 -4.54
C GLU A 44 19.52 -11.02 -4.19
N THR A 45 18.24 -10.65 -4.33
CA THR A 45 17.75 -9.30 -4.00
C THR A 45 17.31 -9.14 -2.54
N GLY A 46 17.42 -10.20 -1.73
CA GLY A 46 16.74 -10.27 -0.44
C GLY A 46 15.21 -10.18 -0.56
N GLY A 47 14.53 -10.29 0.58
CA GLY A 47 13.09 -10.07 0.70
C GLY A 47 12.76 -8.63 1.10
N PRO A 48 11.47 -8.25 1.08
CA PRO A 48 11.02 -7.06 1.77
C PRO A 48 11.46 -7.11 3.24
N SER A 49 11.81 -5.98 3.85
CA SER A 49 12.14 -5.94 5.26
C SER A 49 10.98 -6.45 6.12
N VAL A 50 11.27 -7.00 7.30
CA VAL A 50 10.23 -7.44 8.23
C VAL A 50 9.36 -6.25 8.65
N LEU A 51 8.08 -6.50 8.90
CA LEU A 51 7.19 -5.48 9.47
C LEU A 51 7.59 -5.17 10.90
N THR A 52 7.54 -3.89 11.26
CA THR A 52 7.91 -3.41 12.60
C THR A 52 6.69 -2.93 13.37
N ASP A 53 6.81 -2.79 14.69
CA ASP A 53 5.75 -2.16 15.51
C ASP A 53 5.42 -0.73 15.04
N LYS A 54 6.42 -0.03 14.50
CA LYS A 54 6.23 1.29 13.88
C LYS A 54 5.35 1.21 12.63
N ASP A 55 5.50 0.16 11.83
CA ASP A 55 4.65 -0.08 10.66
C ASP A 55 3.21 -0.39 11.09
N ASN A 56 3.04 -1.23 12.13
CA ASN A 56 1.73 -1.55 12.70
C ASN A 56 1.02 -0.30 13.22
N LYS A 57 1.73 0.57 13.95
CA LYS A 57 1.19 1.84 14.42
C LYS A 57 0.79 2.75 13.26
N LYS A 58 1.67 2.93 12.27
CA LYS A 58 1.36 3.75 11.08
C LYS A 58 0.15 3.24 10.32
N PHE A 59 0.01 1.92 10.21
CA PHE A 59 -1.15 1.30 9.59
C PHE A 59 -2.42 1.64 10.36
N ALA A 60 -2.42 1.42 11.68
CA ALA A 60 -3.57 1.75 12.54
C ALA A 60 -3.95 3.23 12.45
N ASP A 61 -2.97 4.14 12.57
CA ASP A 61 -3.19 5.58 12.47
C ASP A 61 -3.78 6.00 11.11
N SER A 62 -3.35 5.34 10.02
CA SER A 62 -3.84 5.65 8.67
C SER A 62 -5.23 5.09 8.44
N LEU A 63 -5.51 3.88 8.94
CA LEU A 63 -6.83 3.27 8.87
C LEU A 63 -7.85 4.07 9.67
N ASP A 64 -7.51 4.50 10.89
CA ASP A 64 -8.36 5.31 11.74
C ASP A 64 -8.77 6.63 11.08
N ARG A 65 -7.82 7.31 10.42
CA ARG A 65 -8.11 8.52 9.63
C ARG A 65 -9.09 8.26 8.50
N ILE A 66 -8.94 7.14 7.78
CA ILE A 66 -9.84 6.77 6.68
C ILE A 66 -11.26 6.54 7.20
N LEU A 67 -11.40 5.80 8.30
CA LEU A 67 -12.70 5.50 8.90
C LEU A 67 -13.37 6.75 9.44
N THR A 68 -12.64 7.58 10.19
CA THR A 68 -13.16 8.84 10.75
C THR A 68 -13.65 9.80 9.65
N GLN A 69 -12.90 9.93 8.56
CA GLN A 69 -13.31 10.76 7.42
C GLN A 69 -14.58 10.22 6.74
N ASN A 70 -14.67 8.90 6.57
CA ASN A 70 -15.85 8.26 5.98
C ASN A 70 -17.09 8.39 6.88
N ASP A 71 -16.93 8.30 8.19
CA ASP A 71 -18.02 8.46 9.15
C ASP A 71 -18.55 9.90 9.14
N GLN A 72 -17.67 10.90 9.08
CA GLN A 72 -18.07 12.31 8.93
C GLN A 72 -18.84 12.55 7.63
N PHE A 73 -18.42 11.94 6.52
CA PHE A 73 -19.12 12.06 5.23
C PHE A 73 -20.53 11.44 5.27
N ARG A 74 -20.74 10.35 6.01
CA ARG A 74 -22.05 9.68 6.13
C ARG A 74 -23.07 10.45 6.96
N GLN A 75 -22.63 11.44 7.74
CA GLN A 75 -23.48 12.26 8.62
C GLN A 75 -23.96 13.57 7.94
N LEU A 76 -23.57 13.79 6.68
CA LEU A 76 -23.99 14.91 5.83
C LEU A 76 -25.00 14.43 4.78
#